data_AF-A0A2D4G059-F1
#
_entry.id   AF-A0A2D4G059-F1
#
_cell.length_a   1.000
_cell.length_b   1.000
_cell.length_c   1.000
_cell.angle_alpha   90.00
_cell.angle_beta   90.00
_cell.angle_gamma   90.00
#
_symmetry.space_group_name_H-M   'P 1'
#
loop_
_entity.id
_entity.type
_entity.pdbx_description
1 polymer ?
#
loop_
_entity_poly.entity_id
_entity_poly.type
_entity_poly.pdbx_seq_one_letter_code
_entity_poly.pdbx_strand_id
1 'polypeptide(L)'
;VHGGAPAEGTVSKQHPELHSLVLEMAPKKAKKRSEGANSNVFSMFEQAQIQEFKEAFTIMDQNRDGFIDKADLRDTFAALGRLNVKNEELDDMIKEAPGPINFTVFLTMFGEKLKGADPEETILNAFK
;
A
#
# COMPACT_ATOMS: atom_id res chain seq x y z
N VAL A 1 -69.97 6.08 -22.27
CA VAL A 1 -70.07 4.74 -21.63
C VAL A 1 -69.41 3.72 -22.54
N HIS A 2 -68.97 2.60 -21.96
CA HIS A 2 -68.63 1.28 -22.55
C HIS A 2 -68.80 1.12 -24.08
N GLY A 3 -67.86 0.60 -24.86
CA GLY A 3 -66.76 -0.33 -24.52
C GLY A 3 -67.04 -1.71 -25.12
N GLY A 4 -65.99 -2.47 -25.47
CA GLY A 4 -66.09 -3.88 -25.89
C GLY A 4 -65.92 -4.12 -27.40
N ALA A 5 -64.78 -4.76 -27.74
CA ALA A 5 -64.68 -5.61 -28.93
C ALA A 5 -65.39 -6.97 -28.67
N PRO A 6 -65.58 -7.83 -29.68
CA PRO A 6 -64.64 -8.97 -29.83
C PRO A 6 -64.35 -9.32 -31.32
N ALA A 7 -63.16 -9.84 -31.68
CA ALA A 7 -62.82 -11.27 -31.90
C ALA A 7 -63.44 -11.90 -33.18
N GLU A 8 -62.83 -12.85 -33.92
CA GLU A 8 -61.56 -13.59 -33.77
C GLU A 8 -61.19 -14.37 -35.06
N GLY A 9 -59.89 -14.72 -35.24
CA GLY A 9 -59.39 -15.83 -36.09
C GLY A 9 -59.54 -15.73 -37.62
N THR A 10 -58.82 -16.45 -38.49
CA THR A 10 -57.68 -17.43 -38.38
C THR A 10 -57.17 -17.67 -39.84
N VAL A 11 -56.03 -18.30 -40.22
CA VAL A 11 -54.97 -19.10 -39.54
C VAL A 11 -53.66 -19.10 -40.39
N SER A 12 -52.50 -19.25 -39.73
CA SER A 12 -51.19 -19.80 -40.18
C SER A 12 -50.66 -19.73 -41.63
N LYS A 13 -49.34 -19.44 -41.74
CA LYS A 13 -48.34 -20.49 -42.08
C LYS A 13 -46.87 -20.15 -41.70
N GLN A 14 -46.33 -21.03 -40.84
CA GLN A 14 -44.96 -21.60 -40.82
C GLN A 14 -43.73 -20.76 -40.36
N HIS A 15 -43.04 -21.37 -39.37
CA HIS A 15 -41.66 -21.18 -38.87
C HIS A 15 -40.61 -21.59 -39.95
N PRO A 16 -39.27 -21.43 -39.77
CA PRO A 16 -38.55 -21.13 -38.52
C PRO A 16 -37.41 -20.08 -38.56
N GLU A 17 -36.95 -19.74 -37.35
CA GLU A 17 -35.61 -19.27 -36.92
C GLU A 17 -34.64 -18.57 -37.89
N LEU A 18 -34.11 -17.42 -37.44
CA LEU A 18 -32.69 -17.33 -37.09
C LEU A 18 -32.44 -16.18 -36.09
N HIS A 19 -31.81 -16.50 -34.97
CA HIS A 19 -31.40 -15.51 -33.96
C HIS A 19 -30.29 -14.59 -34.51
N SER A 20 -30.52 -13.28 -34.52
CA SER A 20 -29.44 -12.30 -34.55
C SER A 20 -29.84 -11.04 -33.78
N LEU A 21 -29.45 -10.98 -32.51
CA LEU A 21 -29.66 -9.81 -31.67
C LEU A 21 -28.75 -8.68 -32.16
N VAL A 22 -29.32 -7.70 -32.88
CA VAL A 22 -28.61 -6.45 -33.17
C VAL A 22 -28.81 -5.51 -31.98
N LEU A 23 -28.01 -5.70 -30.93
CA LEU A 23 -28.02 -4.82 -29.76
C LEU A 23 -26.60 -4.43 -29.33
N GLU A 24 -26.46 -3.13 -29.06
CA GLU A 24 -25.35 -2.46 -28.38
C GLU A 24 -23.99 -2.31 -29.11
N MET A 25 -23.88 -1.19 -29.84
CA MET A 25 -22.62 -0.46 -29.91
C MET A 25 -22.33 0.22 -28.57
N ALA A 26 -21.26 -0.21 -27.89
CA ALA A 26 -20.58 0.61 -26.89
C ALA A 26 -19.06 0.45 -27.06
N PRO A 27 -18.31 1.53 -27.35
CA PRO A 27 -16.86 1.44 -27.36
C PRO A 27 -16.38 1.18 -25.94
N LYS A 28 -15.91 -0.04 -25.67
CA LYS A 28 -15.23 -0.38 -24.41
C LYS A 28 -13.97 0.48 -24.32
N LYS A 29 -14.11 1.65 -23.69
CA LYS A 29 -13.03 2.58 -23.38
C LYS A 29 -11.99 1.79 -22.59
N ALA A 30 -10.93 1.37 -23.27
CA ALA A 30 -9.84 0.67 -22.65
C ALA A 30 -9.34 1.57 -21.52
N LYS A 31 -9.59 1.15 -20.28
CA LYS A 31 -9.07 1.82 -19.10
C LYS A 31 -7.58 1.55 -19.12
N LYS A 32 -6.85 2.40 -19.88
CA LYS A 32 -5.40 2.51 -19.86
C LYS A 32 -5.03 2.44 -18.39
N ARG A 33 -4.37 1.35 -17.98
CA ARG A 33 -3.92 1.20 -16.61
C ARG A 33 -3.10 2.46 -16.34
N SER A 34 -3.52 3.22 -15.35
CA SER A 34 -2.67 4.24 -14.76
C SER A 34 -1.48 3.48 -14.17
N GLU A 35 -0.36 3.49 -14.89
CA GLU A 35 0.96 3.11 -14.38
C GLU A 35 1.32 4.15 -13.31
N GLY A 36 0.82 3.88 -12.10
CA GLY A 36 0.60 4.89 -11.08
C GLY A 36 -0.53 4.47 -10.14
N ALA A 37 -0.32 3.36 -9.42
CA ALA A 37 -0.98 3.05 -8.15
C ALA A 37 -0.25 1.87 -7.47
N ASN A 38 0.11 2.06 -6.19
CA ASN A 38 0.72 1.10 -5.26
C ASN A 38 2.26 1.07 -5.20
N SER A 39 2.88 2.21 -4.87
CA SER A 39 4.19 2.24 -4.22
C SER A 39 4.07 1.73 -2.78
N ASN A 40 3.71 0.45 -2.63
CA ASN A 40 3.65 -0.19 -1.33
C ASN A 40 5.06 -0.27 -0.76
N VAL A 41 5.32 0.37 0.40
CA VAL A 41 6.67 0.39 1.00
C VAL A 41 7.18 -1.02 1.30
N PHE A 42 6.27 -1.93 1.64
CA PHE A 42 6.54 -3.36 1.82
C PHE A 42 7.02 -4.08 0.55
N SER A 43 6.89 -3.49 -0.64
CA SER A 43 7.42 -4.04 -1.89
C SER A 43 8.84 -3.56 -2.21
N MET A 44 9.43 -2.70 -1.36
CA MET A 44 10.82 -2.21 -1.50
C MET A 44 11.83 -3.09 -0.75
N PHE A 45 11.35 -4.09 -0.01
CA PHE A 45 12.15 -4.94 0.88
C PHE A 45 11.82 -6.42 0.68
N GLU A 46 12.78 -7.29 0.99
CA GLU A 46 12.53 -8.73 1.03
C GLU A 46 11.73 -9.14 2.28
N GLN A 47 11.03 -10.29 2.22
CA GLN A 47 10.25 -10.78 3.37
C GLN A 47 11.12 -11.01 4.63
N ALA A 48 12.38 -11.43 4.46
CA ALA A 48 13.32 -11.57 5.56
C ALA A 48 13.63 -10.21 6.23
N GLN A 49 13.97 -9.19 5.43
CA GLN A 49 14.22 -7.83 5.91
C GLN A 49 12.98 -7.23 6.61
N ILE A 50 11.78 -7.46 6.06
CA ILE A 50 10.53 -6.99 6.70
C ILE A 50 10.35 -7.64 8.09
N GLN A 51 10.72 -8.91 8.25
CA GLN A 51 10.68 -9.60 9.53
C GLN A 51 11.74 -9.05 10.51
N GLU A 52 12.96 -8.80 10.06
CA GLU A 52 14.02 -8.16 10.85
C GLU A 52 13.61 -6.73 11.30
N PHE A 53 13.06 -5.91 10.40
CA PHE A 53 12.53 -4.60 10.74
C PHE A 53 11.37 -4.69 11.74
N LYS A 54 10.52 -5.71 11.64
CA LYS A 54 9.42 -5.93 12.58
C LYS A 54 9.94 -6.31 13.97
N GLU A 55 11.01 -7.09 14.04
CA GLU A 55 11.69 -7.44 15.30
C GLU A 55 12.41 -6.22 15.91
N ALA A 56 13.08 -5.40 15.09
CA ALA A 56 13.66 -4.13 15.52
C ALA A 56 12.58 -3.16 16.05
N PHE A 57 11.48 -2.97 15.31
CA PHE A 57 10.34 -2.17 15.77
C PHE A 57 9.76 -2.71 17.07
N THR A 58 9.65 -4.05 17.19
CA THR A 58 9.23 -4.77 18.40
C THR A 58 10.19 -4.60 19.58
N ILE A 59 11.45 -4.21 19.36
CA ILE A 59 12.40 -3.88 20.43
C ILE A 59 12.33 -2.39 20.78
N MET A 60 11.97 -1.52 19.83
CA MET A 60 11.86 -0.08 20.07
C MET A 60 10.53 0.31 20.73
N ASP A 61 9.40 -0.21 20.25
CA ASP A 61 8.07 -0.09 20.86
C ASP A 61 8.03 -0.90 22.17
N GLN A 62 8.39 -0.22 23.27
CA GLN A 62 8.46 -0.80 24.61
C GLN A 62 7.06 -0.91 25.22
N ASN A 63 6.21 0.08 24.96
CA ASN A 63 4.89 0.20 25.56
C ASN A 63 3.82 -0.71 24.90
N ARG A 64 4.07 -1.19 23.67
CA ARG A 64 3.23 -2.07 22.83
C ARG A 64 1.99 -1.44 22.21
N ASP A 65 1.96 -0.12 22.02
CA ASP A 65 0.84 0.59 21.39
C ASP A 65 0.89 0.61 19.85
N GLY A 66 2.01 0.17 19.25
CA GLY A 66 2.21 0.12 17.80
C GLY A 66 2.79 1.39 17.18
N PHE A 67 3.19 2.36 17.99
CA PHE A 67 3.94 3.56 17.62
C PHE A 67 5.26 3.61 18.42
N ILE A 68 6.25 4.34 17.91
CA ILE A 68 7.47 4.66 18.64
C ILE A 68 7.38 6.12 19.06
N ASP A 69 7.37 6.37 20.37
CA ASP A 69 7.35 7.71 20.95
C ASP A 69 8.69 8.12 21.61
N LYS A 70 8.69 9.25 22.30
CA LYS A 70 9.88 9.80 22.97
C LYS A 70 10.34 8.96 24.18
N ALA A 71 9.41 8.32 24.89
CA ALA A 71 9.72 7.42 26.00
C ALA A 71 10.31 6.12 25.46
N ASP A 72 9.70 5.53 24.42
CA ASP A 72 10.23 4.35 23.73
C ASP A 72 11.69 4.53 23.27
N LEU A 73 12.00 5.69 22.65
CA LEU A 73 13.38 6.03 22.27
C LEU A 73 14.31 6.17 23.49
N ARG A 74 13.87 6.80 24.58
CA ARG A 74 14.67 6.93 25.81
C ARG A 74 14.99 5.56 26.40
N ASP A 75 14.00 4.68 26.50
CA ASP A 75 14.15 3.35 27.08
C ASP A 75 14.99 2.44 26.17
N THR A 76 14.84 2.56 24.85
CA THR A 76 15.73 1.92 23.85
C THR A 76 17.18 2.36 24.05
N PHE A 77 17.46 3.66 24.18
CA PHE A 77 18.83 4.15 24.44
C PHE A 77 19.36 3.72 25.80
N ALA A 78 18.51 3.63 26.83
CA ALA A 78 18.89 3.13 28.14
C ALA A 78 19.30 1.65 28.09
N ALA A 79 18.55 0.81 27.34
CA ALA A 79 18.90 -0.59 27.09
C ALA A 79 20.23 -0.75 26.33
N LEU A 80 20.59 0.23 25.49
CA LEU A 80 21.89 0.31 24.80
C LEU A 80 22.99 1.00 25.65
N GLY A 81 22.74 1.29 26.92
CA GLY A 81 23.71 1.90 27.85
C GLY A 81 23.87 3.43 27.74
N ARG A 82 23.14 4.10 26.83
CA ARG A 82 23.09 5.57 26.73
C ARG A 82 22.02 6.15 27.66
N LEU A 83 22.30 6.20 28.96
CA LEU A 83 21.34 6.71 29.96
C LEU A 83 21.09 8.23 29.88
N ASN A 84 22.04 9.01 29.36
CA ASN A 84 22.03 10.48 29.44
C ASN A 84 21.64 11.18 28.12
N VAL A 85 20.74 10.58 27.33
CA VAL A 85 20.22 11.22 26.10
C VAL A 85 19.35 12.42 26.45
N LYS A 86 19.66 13.57 25.83
CA LYS A 86 18.95 14.83 26.07
C LYS A 86 17.53 14.77 25.52
N ASN A 87 16.60 15.47 26.17
CA ASN A 87 15.23 15.60 25.67
C ASN A 87 15.18 16.20 24.25
N GLU A 88 16.07 17.16 23.97
CA GLU A 88 16.20 17.83 22.66
C GLU A 88 16.61 16.84 21.55
N GLU A 89 17.61 15.99 21.80
CA GLU A 89 18.08 14.94 20.88
C GLU A 89 16.94 13.98 20.52
N LEU A 90 16.16 13.56 21.52
CA LEU A 90 14.98 12.71 21.31
C LEU A 90 13.84 13.44 20.57
N ASP A 91 13.59 14.72 20.88
CA ASP A 91 12.58 15.51 20.17
C ASP A 91 12.94 15.68 18.70
N ASP A 92 14.21 15.91 18.39
CA ASP A 92 14.69 16.07 17.01
C ASP A 92 14.60 14.76 16.22
N MET A 93 14.89 13.61 16.85
CA MET A 93 14.65 12.29 16.25
C MET A 93 13.17 12.04 15.91
N ILE A 94 12.25 12.40 16.80
CA ILE A 94 10.80 12.28 16.53
C ILE A 94 10.36 13.22 15.39
N LYS A 95 10.95 14.42 15.30
CA LYS A 95 10.67 15.39 14.21
C LYS A 95 11.23 14.99 12.85
N GLU A 96 12.19 14.06 12.75
CA GLU A 96 12.61 13.52 11.45
C GLU A 96 11.45 12.81 10.73
N ALA A 97 10.49 12.24 11.49
CA ALA A 97 9.39 11.50 10.91
C ALA A 97 8.29 12.43 10.35
N PRO A 98 7.68 12.08 9.19
CA PRO A 98 6.59 12.87 8.59
C PRO A 98 5.26 12.79 9.36
N GLY A 99 5.22 12.06 10.48
CA GLY A 99 4.05 11.83 11.32
C GLY A 99 4.33 10.77 12.40
N PRO A 100 3.30 10.32 13.16
CA PRO A 100 3.47 9.31 14.20
C PRO A 100 4.13 8.03 13.68
N ILE A 101 5.17 7.56 14.38
CA ILE A 101 6.07 6.49 13.91
C ILE A 101 5.45 5.11 14.15
N ASN A 102 4.45 4.74 13.35
CA ASN A 102 4.02 3.35 13.23
C ASN A 102 4.95 2.56 12.31
N PHE A 103 4.77 1.23 12.25
CA PHE A 103 5.62 0.34 11.45
C PHE A 103 5.70 0.69 9.95
N THR A 104 4.63 1.23 9.34
CA THR A 104 4.65 1.66 7.94
C THR A 104 5.50 2.92 7.74
N VAL A 105 5.42 3.88 8.67
CA VAL A 105 6.28 5.08 8.67
C VAL A 105 7.73 4.67 8.89
N PHE A 106 8.00 3.78 9.85
CA PHE A 106 9.32 3.21 10.10
C PHE A 106 9.95 2.62 8.82
N LEU A 107 9.25 1.70 8.13
CA LEU A 107 9.73 1.15 6.85
C LEU A 107 9.94 2.22 5.77
N THR A 108 9.12 3.28 5.76
CA THR A 108 9.28 4.39 4.80
C THR A 108 10.56 5.16 5.05
N MET A 109 10.85 5.50 6.31
CA MET A 109 12.07 6.19 6.72
C MET A 109 13.34 5.40 6.33
N PHE A 110 13.34 4.08 6.52
CA PHE A 110 14.44 3.21 6.07
C PHE A 110 14.50 3.13 4.54
N GLY A 111 13.37 3.00 3.85
CA GLY A 111 13.31 2.89 2.39
C GLY A 111 13.77 4.16 1.67
N GLU A 112 13.53 5.32 2.25
CA GLU A 112 14.02 6.61 1.74
C GLU A 112 15.53 6.78 1.96
N LYS A 113 16.04 6.43 3.16
CA LYS A 113 17.50 6.48 3.42
C LYS A 113 18.26 5.45 2.57
N LEU A 114 17.70 4.27 2.29
CA LEU A 114 18.34 3.23 1.47
C LEU A 114 18.26 3.48 -0.05
N LYS A 115 17.26 4.21 -0.56
CA LYS A 115 17.21 4.64 -1.97
C LYS A 115 18.36 5.56 -2.38
N GLY A 116 19.03 6.19 -1.41
CA GLY A 116 20.23 7.01 -1.64
C GLY A 116 21.56 6.26 -1.44
N ALA A 117 21.53 4.96 -1.13
CA ALA A 117 22.72 4.14 -0.97
C ALA A 117 22.97 3.31 -2.24
N ASP A 118 24.19 3.39 -2.79
CA ASP A 118 24.61 2.51 -3.88
C ASP A 118 24.63 1.04 -3.40
N PRO A 119 24.27 0.07 -4.27
CA PRO A 119 24.44 -1.35 -3.97
C PRO A 119 25.89 -1.68 -3.60
N GLU A 120 26.10 -2.65 -2.70
CA GLU A 120 27.43 -3.05 -2.24
C GLU A 120 28.38 -3.37 -3.42
N GLU A 121 27.88 -4.04 -4.46
CA GLU A 121 28.61 -4.32 -5.69
C GLU A 121 29.07 -3.04 -6.43
N THR A 122 28.22 -2.01 -6.50
CA THR A 122 28.56 -0.72 -7.10
C THR A 122 29.65 -0.02 -6.30
N ILE A 123 29.54 -0.02 -4.97
CA ILE A 123 30.56 0.52 -4.06
C ILE A 123 31.89 -0.23 -4.25
N LEU A 124 31.87 -1.57 -4.25
CA LEU A 124 33.07 -2.41 -4.41
C LEU A 124 33.75 -2.25 -5.77
N ASN A 125 32.98 -2.00 -6.84
CA ASN A 125 33.54 -1.78 -8.18
C ASN A 125 34.11 -0.37 -8.37
N ALA A 126 33.73 0.62 -7.56
CA ALA A 126 34.28 1.98 -7.61
C ALA A 126 35.71 2.09 -7.05
N PHE A 127 36.21 1.07 -6.34
CA PHE A 127 37.56 1.01 -5.76
C PHE A 127 38.56 0.16 -6.58
N LYS A 128 38.25 -0.18 -7.83
CA LYS A 128 39.10 -0.98 -8.74
C LYS A 128 39.69 -0.16 -9.89
#